data_AF-A0A9Q3KFI7-F1
#
_entry.id   AF-A0A9Q3KFI7-F1
#
_cell.length_a   1.000
_cell.length_b   1.000
_cell.length_c   1.000
_cell.angle_alpha   90.00
_cell.angle_beta   90.00
_cell.angle_gamma   90.00
#
_symmetry.space_group_name_H-M   'P 1'
#
loop_
_entity.id
_entity.type
_entity.pdbx_description
1 polymer ?
#
loop_
_entity_poly.entity_id
_entity_poly.type
_entity_poly.pdbx_seq_one_letter_code
_entity_poly.pdbx_strand_id
1 'polypeptide(L)'
;MGQDHGKNDWPWCKSEIITKWAKNSWRVKMENSFESAIFNAEKDKPLTWFLKQKDRLSALHPDISDSMINLKILRKCGGELKHAI
;
A
#
# COMPACT_ATOMS: atom_id res chain seq x y z
N MET A 1 -16.10 -32.93 -22.75
CA MET A 1 -15.00 -32.35 -21.95
C MET A 1 -15.59 -31.28 -21.06
N GLY A 2 -15.93 -31.61 -19.82
CA GLY A 2 -16.37 -30.62 -18.84
C GLY A 2 -15.12 -29.96 -18.23
N GLN A 3 -15.05 -28.64 -18.27
CA GLN A 3 -14.07 -27.90 -17.49
C GLN A 3 -14.52 -27.93 -16.03
N ASP A 4 -13.95 -28.85 -15.25
CA ASP A 4 -14.04 -28.80 -13.81
C ASP A 4 -13.27 -27.56 -13.33
N HIS A 5 -14.01 -26.51 -12.97
CA HIS A 5 -13.50 -25.41 -12.16
C HIS A 5 -13.20 -25.96 -10.76
N GLY A 6 -12.10 -26.73 -10.65
CA GLY A 6 -11.61 -27.29 -9.41
C GLY A 6 -11.52 -26.18 -8.37
N LYS A 7 -12.22 -26.36 -7.26
CA LYS A 7 -12.22 -25.43 -6.12
C LYS A 7 -10.75 -25.13 -5.78
N ASN A 8 -10.31 -23.93 -6.11
CA ASN A 8 -9.01 -23.41 -5.71
C ASN A 8 -8.93 -23.50 -4.19
N ASP A 9 -8.23 -24.50 -3.68
CA ASP A 9 -8.05 -24.68 -2.26
C ASP A 9 -7.29 -23.49 -1.67
N TRP A 10 -7.42 -23.28 -0.35
CA TRP A 10 -6.73 -22.19 0.32
C TRP A 10 -5.21 -22.17 0.07
N PRO A 11 -4.51 -23.32 0.02
CA PRO A 11 -3.11 -23.40 -0.40
C PRO A 11 -2.83 -22.80 -1.78
N TRP A 12 -3.65 -23.10 -2.80
CA TRP A 12 -3.51 -22.54 -4.14
C TRP A 12 -3.74 -21.03 -4.14
N CYS A 13 -4.81 -20.56 -3.49
CA CYS A 13 -5.08 -19.12 -3.36
C CYS A 13 -3.90 -18.39 -2.67
N LYS A 14 -3.36 -18.98 -1.60
CA LYS A 14 -2.22 -18.45 -0.87
C LYS A 14 -0.95 -18.43 -1.74
N SER A 15 -0.70 -19.47 -2.53
CA SER A 15 0.43 -19.54 -3.47
C SER A 15 0.33 -18.50 -4.57
N GLU A 16 -0.86 -18.27 -5.13
CA GLU A 16 -1.10 -17.24 -6.14
C GLU A 16 -0.92 -15.83 -5.56
N ILE A 17 -1.37 -15.58 -4.33
CA ILE A 17 -1.15 -14.32 -3.62
C ILE A 17 0.35 -14.11 -3.40
N ILE A 18 1.09 -15.09 -2.88
CA ILE A 18 2.54 -15.01 -2.69
C ILE A 18 3.25 -14.81 -4.04
N THR A 19 2.84 -15.50 -5.11
CA THR A 19 3.51 -15.41 -6.40
C THR A 19 3.29 -14.05 -7.07
N LYS A 20 2.09 -13.49 -6.96
CA LYS A 20 1.75 -12.19 -7.55
C LYS A 20 2.21 -11.01 -6.69
N TRP A 21 2.23 -11.17 -5.36
CA TRP A 21 2.43 -10.08 -4.40
C TRP A 21 3.68 -10.24 -3.52
N ALA A 22 4.36 -11.39 -3.50
CA ALA A 22 5.62 -11.56 -2.76
C ALA A 22 6.85 -11.68 -3.67
N LYS A 23 6.70 -11.46 -4.99
CA LYS A 23 7.86 -11.27 -5.88
C LYS A 23 8.51 -9.91 -5.60
N ASN A 24 9.85 -9.86 -5.59
CA ASN A 24 10.63 -8.62 -5.46
C ASN A 24 10.13 -7.49 -6.38
N SER A 25 9.63 -7.82 -7.58
CA SER A 25 9.09 -6.82 -8.51
C SER A 25 7.79 -6.16 -8.06
N TRP A 26 6.90 -6.87 -7.37
CA TRP A 26 5.70 -6.25 -6.77
C TRP A 26 6.10 -5.30 -5.64
N ARG A 27 7.02 -5.75 -4.79
CA ARG A 27 7.50 -4.95 -3.65
C ARG A 27 8.12 -3.64 -4.14
N VAL A 28 9.02 -3.73 -5.11
CA VAL A 28 9.64 -2.56 -5.76
C VAL A 28 8.60 -1.65 -6.41
N LYS A 29 7.58 -2.20 -7.10
CA LYS A 29 6.49 -1.40 -7.67
C LYS A 29 5.70 -0.65 -6.59
N MET A 30 5.42 -1.30 -5.46
CA MET A 30 4.64 -0.71 -4.38
C MET A 30 5.45 0.37 -3.64
N GLU A 31 6.74 0.10 -3.39
CA GLU A 31 7.70 1.07 -2.85
C GLU A 31 7.77 2.30 -3.76
N ASN A 32 8.02 2.12 -5.06
CA ASN A 32 8.04 3.23 -6.03
C ASN A 32 6.71 3.99 -6.10
N SER A 33 5.58 3.28 -5.99
CA SER A 33 4.24 3.88 -6.01
C SER A 33 3.96 4.73 -4.77
N PHE A 34 4.51 4.35 -3.62
CA PHE A 34 4.46 5.16 -2.41
C PHE A 34 5.44 6.32 -2.48
N GLU A 35 6.67 6.09 -2.93
CA GLU A 35 7.71 7.12 -2.96
C GLU A 35 7.37 8.28 -3.90
N SER A 36 6.76 7.99 -5.05
CA SER A 36 6.30 8.99 -6.02
C SER A 36 4.95 9.63 -5.67
N ALA A 37 4.22 9.12 -4.68
CA ALA A 37 2.93 9.67 -4.28
C ALA A 37 3.15 10.90 -3.38
N ILE A 38 3.05 12.09 -3.98
CA ILE A 38 2.97 13.36 -3.27
C ILE A 38 1.50 13.79 -3.22
N PHE A 39 1.02 14.20 -2.05
CA PHE A 39 -0.34 14.70 -1.89
C PHE A 39 -0.51 16.02 -2.62
N ASN A 40 -1.65 16.19 -3.30
CA ASN A 40 -2.02 17.45 -3.93
C ASN A 40 -3.41 17.88 -3.44
N ALA A 41 -3.48 18.97 -2.69
CA ALA A 41 -4.73 19.46 -2.10
C ALA A 41 -5.82 19.87 -3.12
N GLU A 42 -5.44 20.19 -4.36
CA GLU A 42 -6.39 20.54 -5.43
C GLU A 42 -6.97 19.31 -6.13
N LYS A 43 -6.26 18.17 -6.09
CA LYS A 43 -6.58 16.96 -6.86
C LYS A 43 -7.04 15.79 -5.99
N ASP A 44 -6.49 15.68 -4.80
CA ASP A 44 -6.65 14.52 -3.93
C ASP A 44 -7.67 14.76 -2.82
N LYS A 45 -8.53 13.78 -2.57
CA LYS A 45 -9.38 13.75 -1.37
C LYS A 45 -8.54 13.22 -0.20
N PRO A 46 -8.35 13.99 0.90
CA PRO A 46 -7.42 13.64 1.97
C PRO A 46 -7.60 12.22 2.53
N LEU A 47 -8.84 11.86 2.91
CA LEU A 47 -9.12 10.55 3.50
C LEU A 47 -8.82 9.40 2.54
N THR A 48 -9.29 9.49 1.29
CA THR A 48 -9.09 8.45 0.28
C THR A 48 -7.61 8.28 -0.04
N TRP A 49 -6.89 9.39 -0.18
CA TRP A 49 -5.47 9.37 -0.47
C TRP A 49 -4.67 8.79 0.70
N PHE A 50 -4.98 9.22 1.92
CA PHE A 50 -4.36 8.71 3.15
C PHE A 50 -4.54 7.20 3.29
N LEU A 51 -5.79 6.70 3.18
CA LEU A 51 -6.07 5.26 3.30
C LEU A 51 -5.31 4.45 2.26
N LYS A 52 -5.22 4.94 1.01
CA LYS A 52 -4.44 4.30 -0.04
C LYS A 52 -2.95 4.21 0.31
N GLN A 53 -2.36 5.24 0.90
CA GLN A 53 -0.96 5.18 1.33
C GLN A 53 -0.77 4.29 2.56
N LYS A 54 -1.72 4.29 3.48
CA LYS A 54 -1.75 3.41 4.65
C LYS A 54 -1.72 1.94 4.22
N ASP A 55 -2.61 1.56 3.30
CA ASP A 55 -2.70 0.19 2.80
C ASP A 55 -1.40 -0.27 2.12
N ARG A 56 -0.75 0.62 1.35
CA ARG A 56 0.55 0.36 0.73
C ARG A 56 1.63 0.08 1.78
N LEU A 57 1.71 0.92 2.81
CA LEU A 57 2.72 0.79 3.87
C LEU A 57 2.47 -0.43 4.75
N SER A 58 1.23 -0.70 5.13
CA SER A 58 0.86 -1.92 5.87
C SER A 58 1.16 -3.19 5.08
N ALA A 59 1.01 -3.16 3.76
CA ALA A 59 1.36 -4.30 2.91
C ALA A 59 2.88 -4.49 2.74
N LEU A 60 3.66 -3.42 2.73
CA LEU A 60 5.13 -3.46 2.62
C LEU A 60 5.83 -3.78 3.95
N HIS A 61 5.24 -3.33 5.05
CA HIS A 61 5.79 -3.41 6.40
C HIS A 61 4.68 -3.79 7.38
N PRO A 62 4.35 -5.09 7.53
CA PRO A 62 3.26 -5.51 8.43
C PRO A 62 3.54 -5.18 9.91
N ASP A 63 4.82 -5.07 10.29
CA ASP A 63 5.25 -4.86 11.68
C ASP A 63 5.47 -3.37 12.04
N ILE A 64 5.17 -2.45 11.13
CA ILE A 64 5.35 -1.02 11.37
C ILE A 64 4.20 -0.47 12.24
N SER A 65 4.52 0.42 13.19
CA SER A 65 3.48 1.05 14.02
C SER A 65 2.62 2.03 13.21
N ASP A 66 1.35 2.18 13.58
CA ASP A 66 0.45 3.17 12.98
C ASP A 66 1.02 4.60 13.08
N SER A 67 1.69 4.94 14.18
CA SER A 67 2.35 6.25 14.34
C SER A 67 3.43 6.49 13.28
N MET A 68 4.20 5.46 12.94
CA MET A 68 5.26 5.55 11.94
C MET A 68 4.68 5.58 10.52
N ILE A 69 3.58 4.85 10.26
CA ILE A 69 2.82 4.95 9.01
C ILE A 69 2.36 6.39 8.82
N ASN A 70 1.69 6.96 9.82
CA ASN A 70 1.17 8.32 9.77
C ASN A 70 2.29 9.33 9.51
N LEU A 71 3.44 9.21 10.19
CA LEU A 71 4.59 10.08 9.97
C LEU A 71 5.14 9.99 8.55
N LYS A 72 5.27 8.76 8.01
CA LYS A 72 5.71 8.54 6.62
C LYS A 72 4.75 9.18 5.62
N ILE A 73 3.45 9.06 5.84
CA ILE A 73 2.42 9.67 4.97
C ILE A 73 2.45 11.20 5.07
N LEU A 74 2.58 11.76 6.27
CA LEU A 74 2.65 13.21 6.48
C LEU A 74 3.83 13.84 5.73
N ARG A 75 4.99 13.16 5.65
CA ARG A 75 6.15 13.62 4.87
C ARG A 75 5.86 13.75 3.37
N LYS A 76 4.82 13.07 2.87
CA LYS A 76 4.38 13.15 1.47
C LYS A 76 3.37 14.27 1.22
N CYS A 77 2.91 14.98 2.27
CA CYS A 77 1.93 16.04 2.14
C CYS A 77 2.47 17.35 1.56
N GLY A 78 3.80 17.53 1.53
CA GLY A 78 4.44 18.76 1.05
C GLY A 78 4.21 19.95 1.99
N GLY A 79 5.24 20.78 2.17
CA GLY A 79 5.23 21.87 3.13
C GLY A 79 5.84 21.48 4.47
N GLU A 80 6.41 22.46 5.17
CA GLU A 80 6.79 22.25 6.56
C GLU A 80 5.53 21.90 7.36
N LEU A 81 5.64 20.89 8.21
CA LEU A 81 4.78 20.70 9.38
C LEU A 81 5.00 21.92 10.30
N LYS A 82 4.49 23.08 9.89
CA LYS A 82 4.31 24.21 10.77
C LYS A 82 3.39 23.70 11.84
N HIS A 83 3.93 23.52 13.04
CA HIS A 83 3.18 23.14 14.22
C HIS A 83 2.00 24.12 14.30
N ALA A 84 0.80 23.66 13.96
CA ALA A 84 -0.41 24.30 14.44
C ALA A 84 -0.41 23.98 15.94
N ILE A 85 -0.11 25.03 16.70
CA ILE A 85 0.11 25.12 18.15
C ILE A 85 -0.86 24.26 18.93
#